data_AF-A0A7J5UM26-F1
#
_entry.id   AF-A0A7J5UM26-F1
#
_cell.length_a   1.000
_cell.length_b   1.000
_cell.length_c   1.000
_cell.angle_alpha   90.00
_cell.angle_beta   90.00
_cell.angle_gamma   90.00
#
_symmetry.space_group_name_H-M   'P 1'
#
loop_
_entity.id
_entity.type
_entity.pdbx_description
1 polymer ?
#
loop_
_entity_poly.entity_id
_entity_poly.type
_entity_poly.pdbx_seq_one_letter_code
_entity_poly.pdbx_strand_id
1 'polypeptide(L)'
;MSTRPSRDLRRAADLAALREHRSTSPAAAHAAIARELWTAFRTLGFTSGRVLAGGEDAATFLGLAPGRWPGGASGTAVVGPDHAPVRPLNVHPGWQGPDEIDLAITSMPVNDVTLRDPSNIVARRADQVALAILTVRGTRPGGLSALLASHDLMDDPVSIARREIASMADLVGAVRLPSGAHRHQPGTDLPTDLLLFRRRHPGEPQRGANFETAPGINLDGARVTINTYFDTRPDRMLGRATYDPTSPPPTNLALTGDRNRFAVELRAAFEQLTAEALHNGLTMTPAREPAPSHGIRPNAVNDVDRYLSRGQRLRSGPVTYPGIGLSGWHGPGHDVQGPASGL
;
A
#
# COMPACT_ATOMS: atom_id res chain seq x y z
N MET A 1 33.42 17.81 -3.82
CA MET A 1 32.69 17.02 -4.85
C MET A 1 32.22 15.72 -4.19
N SER A 2 30.92 15.60 -3.85
CA SER A 2 30.38 14.31 -3.40
C SER A 2 30.11 13.46 -4.65
N THR A 3 30.99 12.51 -4.93
CA THR A 3 30.80 11.56 -6.02
C THR A 3 29.65 10.64 -5.64
N ARG A 4 28.55 10.66 -6.41
CA ARG A 4 27.45 9.70 -6.24
C ARG A 4 28.04 8.28 -6.22
N PRO A 5 27.62 7.40 -5.28
CA PRO A 5 28.04 6.00 -5.23
C PRO A 5 27.94 5.31 -6.60
N SER A 6 28.78 4.31 -6.90
CA SER A 6 28.64 3.53 -8.15
C SER A 6 27.31 2.77 -8.19
N ARG A 7 26.86 2.37 -9.39
CA ARG A 7 25.63 1.57 -9.53
C ARG A 7 25.74 0.24 -8.77
N ASP A 8 26.90 -0.41 -8.84
CA ASP A 8 27.13 -1.68 -8.17
C ASP A 8 27.09 -1.53 -6.65
N LEU A 9 27.63 -0.44 -6.10
CA LEU A 9 27.56 -0.17 -4.67
C LEU A 9 26.10 0.07 -4.21
N ARG A 10 25.29 0.79 -5.00
CA ARG A 10 23.86 0.97 -4.71
C ARG A 10 23.08 -0.35 -4.75
N ARG A 11 23.35 -1.20 -5.75
CA ARG A 11 22.73 -2.53 -5.84
C ARG A 11 23.14 -3.44 -4.69
N ALA A 12 24.41 -3.40 -4.28
CA ALA A 12 24.89 -4.14 -3.12
C ALA A 12 24.21 -3.67 -1.82
N ALA A 13 24.02 -2.35 -1.67
CA ALA A 13 23.28 -1.78 -0.54
C ALA A 13 21.81 -2.25 -0.52
N ASP A 14 21.13 -2.24 -1.67
CA ASP A 14 19.74 -2.73 -1.78
C ASP A 14 19.65 -4.21 -1.41
N LEU A 15 20.58 -5.04 -1.90
CA LEU A 15 20.61 -6.47 -1.57
C LEU A 15 20.85 -6.71 -0.08
N ALA A 16 21.72 -5.91 0.57
CA ALA A 16 21.96 -6.00 2.00
C ALA A 16 20.70 -5.64 2.80
N ALA A 17 20.06 -4.50 2.48
CA ALA A 17 18.82 -4.05 3.10
C ALA A 17 17.69 -5.09 2.93
N LEU A 18 17.53 -5.66 1.74
CA LEU A 18 16.53 -6.69 1.47
C LEU A 18 16.79 -8.01 2.22
N ARG A 19 18.06 -8.38 2.46
CA ARG A 19 18.40 -9.56 3.28
C ARG A 19 18.04 -9.32 4.73
N GLU A 20 18.39 -8.16 5.27
CA GLU A 20 18.07 -7.76 6.64
C GLU A 20 16.54 -7.71 6.87
N HIS A 21 15.79 -7.10 5.94
CA HIS A 21 14.33 -7.08 5.92
C HIS A 21 13.74 -8.49 6.06
N ARG A 22 14.25 -9.47 5.30
CA ARG A 22 13.75 -10.86 5.34
C ARG A 22 14.14 -11.62 6.60
N SER A 23 15.25 -11.27 7.23
CA SER A 23 15.69 -11.90 8.48
C SER A 23 15.01 -11.32 9.72
N THR A 24 14.25 -10.24 9.59
CA THR A 24 13.61 -9.54 10.73
C THR A 24 12.10 -9.53 10.58
N SER A 25 11.40 -10.15 11.53
CA SER A 25 9.95 -10.28 11.45
C SER A 25 9.23 -8.96 11.78
N PRO A 26 8.21 -8.56 11.00
CA PRO A 26 7.33 -7.43 11.33
C PRO A 26 6.10 -7.84 12.16
N ALA A 27 5.99 -9.11 12.56
CA ALA A 27 4.72 -9.70 13.01
C ALA A 27 4.06 -8.95 14.17
N ALA A 28 4.85 -8.48 15.16
CA ALA A 28 4.33 -7.73 16.30
C ALA A 28 3.73 -6.37 15.87
N ALA A 29 4.40 -5.66 14.98
CA ALA A 29 3.92 -4.38 14.45
C ALA A 29 2.69 -4.58 13.56
N HIS A 30 2.71 -5.57 12.66
CA HIS A 30 1.56 -5.91 11.82
C HIS A 30 0.34 -6.37 12.63
N ALA A 31 0.53 -7.11 13.72
CA ALA A 31 -0.55 -7.46 14.63
C ALA A 31 -1.16 -6.23 15.32
N ALA A 32 -0.32 -5.25 15.71
CA ALA A 32 -0.80 -3.98 16.26
C ALA A 32 -1.59 -3.18 15.22
N ILE A 33 -1.08 -3.07 13.99
CA ILE A 33 -1.75 -2.40 12.87
C ILE A 33 -3.08 -3.07 12.53
N ALA A 34 -3.09 -4.40 12.37
CA ALA A 34 -4.29 -5.17 12.07
C ALA A 34 -5.37 -4.94 13.13
N ARG A 35 -5.02 -4.91 14.41
CA ARG A 35 -5.98 -4.62 15.49
C ARG A 35 -6.62 -3.25 15.35
N GLU A 36 -5.83 -2.20 15.10
CA GLU A 36 -6.37 -0.84 14.95
C GLU A 36 -7.19 -0.70 13.65
N LEU A 37 -6.79 -1.37 12.55
CA LEU A 37 -7.57 -1.46 11.32
C LEU A 37 -8.94 -2.11 11.53
N TRP A 38 -8.98 -3.27 12.18
CA TRP A 38 -10.24 -3.97 12.48
C TRP A 38 -11.15 -3.18 13.40
N THR A 39 -10.58 -2.47 14.39
CA THR A 39 -11.35 -1.50 15.19
C THR A 39 -11.90 -0.39 14.31
N ALA A 40 -11.10 0.20 13.42
CA ALA A 40 -11.54 1.26 12.53
C ALA A 40 -12.64 0.81 11.57
N PHE A 41 -12.52 -0.36 10.94
CA PHE A 41 -13.56 -0.87 10.04
C PHE A 41 -14.88 -1.11 10.76
N ARG A 42 -14.85 -1.63 12.00
CA ARG A 42 -16.04 -1.77 12.84
C ARG A 42 -16.69 -0.42 13.13
N THR A 43 -15.90 0.56 13.57
CA THR A 43 -16.37 1.92 13.81
C THR A 43 -16.99 2.55 12.56
N LEU A 44 -16.44 2.25 11.38
CA LEU A 44 -16.91 2.75 10.09
C LEU A 44 -18.04 1.92 9.47
N GLY A 45 -18.58 0.91 10.17
CA GLY A 45 -19.79 0.20 9.78
C GLY A 45 -19.59 -1.19 9.14
N PHE A 46 -18.38 -1.75 9.14
CA PHE A 46 -18.16 -3.14 8.72
C PHE A 46 -18.70 -4.11 9.77
N THR A 47 -19.75 -4.85 9.42
CA THR A 47 -20.37 -5.88 10.27
C THR A 47 -20.03 -7.28 9.81
N SER A 48 -20.15 -7.54 8.50
CA SER A 48 -19.86 -8.83 7.88
C SER A 48 -19.66 -8.64 6.37
N GLY A 49 -18.98 -9.58 5.73
CA GLY A 49 -18.82 -9.57 4.27
C GLY A 49 -17.63 -10.36 3.77
N ARG A 50 -17.36 -10.26 2.48
CA ARG A 50 -16.16 -10.80 1.84
C ARG A 50 -14.97 -9.89 2.13
N VAL A 51 -13.93 -10.46 2.69
CA VAL A 51 -12.69 -9.77 3.03
C VAL A 51 -11.55 -10.33 2.22
N LEU A 52 -10.79 -9.45 1.58
CA LEU A 52 -9.55 -9.77 0.91
C LEU A 52 -8.40 -9.26 1.78
N ALA A 53 -7.37 -10.07 1.98
CA ALA A 53 -6.05 -9.53 2.30
C ALA A 53 -4.98 -10.04 1.35
N GLY A 54 -3.93 -9.25 1.13
CA GLY A 54 -2.86 -9.63 0.23
C GLY A 54 -1.53 -8.96 0.55
N GLY A 55 -0.47 -9.56 0.05
CA GLY A 55 0.90 -9.08 0.25
C GLY A 55 1.52 -9.57 1.56
N GLU A 56 2.34 -8.74 2.21
CA GLU A 56 3.05 -9.13 3.43
C GLU A 56 2.08 -9.33 4.61
N ASP A 57 2.20 -10.47 5.30
CA ASP A 57 1.37 -10.85 6.45
C ASP A 57 -0.15 -10.81 6.21
N ALA A 58 -0.60 -11.15 4.99
CA ALA A 58 -2.02 -11.22 4.64
C ALA A 58 -2.87 -12.05 5.64
N ALA A 59 -2.31 -13.14 6.19
CA ALA A 59 -2.97 -13.94 7.23
C ALA A 59 -3.34 -13.09 8.46
N THR A 60 -2.36 -12.32 8.97
CA THR A 60 -2.53 -11.42 10.12
C THR A 60 -3.61 -10.37 9.83
N PHE A 61 -3.60 -9.79 8.63
CA PHE A 61 -4.61 -8.79 8.23
C PHE A 61 -6.02 -9.39 8.05
N LEU A 62 -6.15 -10.67 7.71
CA LEU A 62 -7.43 -11.38 7.73
C LEU A 62 -7.94 -11.72 9.14
N GLY A 63 -7.16 -11.42 10.19
CA GLY A 63 -7.49 -11.80 11.56
C GLY A 63 -7.16 -13.25 11.89
N LEU A 64 -6.33 -13.90 11.09
CA LEU A 64 -5.81 -15.24 11.37
C LEU A 64 -4.53 -15.13 12.21
N ALA A 65 -4.25 -16.17 12.99
CA ALA A 65 -2.98 -16.27 13.70
C ALA A 65 -1.81 -16.20 12.70
N PRO A 66 -0.68 -15.56 13.06
CA PRO A 66 0.53 -15.60 12.26
C PRO A 66 0.92 -17.06 11.98
N GLY A 67 1.13 -17.39 10.72
CA GLY A 67 1.37 -18.76 10.29
C GLY A 67 2.02 -18.83 8.92
N ARG A 68 2.29 -20.04 8.43
CA ARG A 68 2.88 -20.25 7.09
C ARG A 68 1.86 -19.83 6.02
N TRP A 69 2.00 -18.60 5.54
CA TRP A 69 1.30 -18.08 4.37
C TRP A 69 2.23 -18.11 3.16
N PRO A 70 1.80 -18.57 1.98
CA PRO A 70 2.64 -18.50 0.79
C PRO A 70 3.00 -17.03 0.50
N GLY A 71 4.30 -16.74 0.37
CA GLY A 71 4.77 -15.38 0.16
C GLY A 71 4.16 -14.75 -1.10
N GLY A 72 3.58 -13.56 -0.96
CA GLY A 72 2.92 -12.84 -2.06
C GLY A 72 1.48 -13.28 -2.37
N ALA A 73 0.97 -14.33 -1.71
CA ALA A 73 -0.40 -14.79 -1.93
C ALA A 73 -1.43 -13.85 -1.31
N SER A 74 -2.59 -13.78 -1.97
CA SER A 74 -3.79 -13.13 -1.43
C SER A 74 -4.76 -14.17 -0.88
N GLY A 75 -5.56 -13.78 0.11
CA GLY A 75 -6.53 -14.63 0.76
C GLY A 75 -7.89 -13.96 0.80
N THR A 76 -8.94 -14.71 0.47
CA THR A 76 -10.32 -14.26 0.64
C THR A 76 -11.04 -15.09 1.69
N ALA A 77 -11.76 -14.42 2.59
CA ALA A 77 -12.56 -15.04 3.62
C ALA A 77 -13.93 -14.36 3.72
N VAL A 78 -14.94 -15.09 4.17
CA VAL A 78 -16.20 -14.50 4.63
C VAL A 78 -16.07 -14.24 6.13
N VAL A 79 -16.23 -12.99 6.53
CA VAL A 79 -16.15 -12.56 7.93
C VAL A 79 -17.56 -12.27 8.42
N GLY A 80 -17.93 -12.91 9.53
CA GLY A 80 -19.23 -12.73 10.18
C GLY A 80 -19.23 -11.60 11.22
N PRO A 81 -20.38 -11.40 11.90
CA PRO A 81 -20.54 -10.37 12.94
C PRO A 81 -19.57 -10.44 14.11
N ASP A 82 -18.97 -11.62 14.36
CA ASP A 82 -17.94 -11.80 15.39
C ASP A 82 -16.56 -11.25 14.97
N HIS A 83 -16.47 -10.68 13.75
CA HIS A 83 -15.25 -10.15 13.12
C HIS A 83 -14.09 -11.15 13.05
N ALA A 84 -14.41 -12.43 13.14
CA ALA A 84 -13.51 -13.53 12.90
C ALA A 84 -13.80 -14.13 11.51
N PRO A 85 -12.75 -14.47 10.73
CA PRO A 85 -12.93 -15.22 9.50
C PRO A 85 -13.55 -16.59 9.79
N VAL A 86 -14.67 -16.88 9.15
CA VAL A 86 -15.30 -18.21 9.18
C VAL A 86 -14.60 -19.04 8.11
N ARG A 87 -14.04 -20.21 8.44
CA ARG A 87 -13.43 -21.10 7.42
C ARG A 87 -14.53 -21.55 6.44
N PRO A 88 -14.32 -21.49 5.11
CA PRO A 88 -13.06 -21.68 4.39
C PRO A 88 -12.45 -20.40 3.78
N LEU A 89 -11.11 -20.40 3.71
CA LEU A 89 -10.26 -19.38 3.09
C LEU A 89 -9.85 -19.84 1.69
N ASN A 90 -9.98 -18.99 0.67
CA ASN A 90 -9.35 -19.23 -0.62
C ASN A 90 -8.02 -18.48 -0.69
N VAL A 91 -6.93 -19.20 -0.90
CA VAL A 91 -5.59 -18.62 -1.10
C VAL A 91 -5.28 -18.63 -2.59
N HIS A 92 -4.93 -17.47 -3.12
CA HIS A 92 -4.63 -17.27 -4.53
C HIS A 92 -3.17 -16.79 -4.68
N PRO A 93 -2.42 -17.28 -5.69
CA PRO A 93 -1.05 -16.81 -5.94
C PRO A 93 -0.99 -15.32 -6.32
N GLY A 94 -2.12 -14.75 -6.72
CA GLY A 94 -2.40 -13.32 -6.79
C GLY A 94 -3.88 -13.13 -7.13
N TRP A 95 -4.51 -12.13 -6.54
CA TRP A 95 -5.93 -11.86 -6.77
C TRP A 95 -6.11 -10.97 -8.00
N GLN A 96 -6.90 -11.42 -8.97
CA GLN A 96 -7.07 -10.75 -10.27
C GLN A 96 -8.46 -10.10 -10.46
N GLY A 97 -9.32 -10.11 -9.43
CA GLY A 97 -10.74 -9.71 -9.58
C GLY A 97 -11.57 -10.71 -10.38
N PRO A 98 -12.91 -10.54 -10.48
CA PRO A 98 -13.68 -9.33 -10.19
C PRO A 98 -14.59 -9.44 -8.94
N ASP A 99 -14.22 -10.24 -7.93
CA ASP A 99 -15.08 -10.40 -6.75
C ASP A 99 -15.37 -9.05 -6.09
N GLU A 100 -16.64 -8.73 -5.88
CA GLU A 100 -17.09 -7.54 -5.13
C GLU A 100 -16.70 -7.71 -3.65
N ILE A 101 -15.47 -7.32 -3.31
CA ILE A 101 -14.94 -7.40 -1.94
C ILE A 101 -15.54 -6.27 -1.11
N ASP A 102 -16.11 -6.60 0.05
CA ASP A 102 -16.66 -5.63 1.00
C ASP A 102 -15.54 -4.84 1.70
N LEU A 103 -14.45 -5.54 2.03
CA LEU A 103 -13.30 -5.00 2.74
C LEU A 103 -11.98 -5.57 2.18
N ALA A 104 -11.07 -4.72 1.71
CA ALA A 104 -9.75 -5.16 1.23
C ALA A 104 -8.61 -4.59 2.09
N ILE A 105 -7.64 -5.42 2.49
CA ILE A 105 -6.46 -4.99 3.27
C ILE A 105 -5.20 -5.48 2.56
N THR A 106 -4.42 -4.60 1.95
CA THR A 106 -3.21 -5.00 1.23
C THR A 106 -1.97 -4.35 1.81
N SER A 107 -0.89 -5.11 1.92
CA SER A 107 0.41 -4.64 2.40
C SER A 107 1.47 -4.89 1.33
N MET A 108 2.00 -3.82 0.77
CA MET A 108 3.08 -3.92 -0.21
C MET A 108 4.32 -4.56 0.43
N PRO A 109 4.85 -5.67 -0.10
CA PRO A 109 6.12 -6.22 0.38
C PRO A 109 7.24 -5.18 0.28
N VAL A 110 8.19 -5.19 1.21
CA VAL A 110 9.36 -4.28 1.24
C VAL A 110 9.00 -2.78 1.20
N ASN A 111 7.79 -2.42 1.65
CA ASN A 111 7.33 -1.03 1.70
C ASN A 111 8.14 -0.14 2.65
N ASP A 112 8.75 -0.72 3.66
CA ASP A 112 9.53 -0.06 4.71
C ASP A 112 11.05 -0.12 4.48
N VAL A 113 11.50 -0.48 3.27
CA VAL A 113 12.93 -0.57 2.93
C VAL A 113 13.37 0.65 2.11
N THR A 114 14.46 1.27 2.54
CA THR A 114 15.17 2.31 1.81
C THR A 114 15.99 1.69 0.67
N LEU A 115 15.53 1.88 -0.56
CA LEU A 115 16.24 1.48 -1.78
C LEU A 115 17.13 2.63 -2.30
N ARG A 116 18.27 2.29 -2.87
CA ARG A 116 19.31 3.19 -3.38
C ARG A 116 19.41 3.14 -4.89
N ASP A 117 19.25 1.98 -5.53
CA ASP A 117 19.32 1.91 -6.98
C ASP A 117 18.07 2.51 -7.63
N PRO A 118 18.20 3.50 -8.54
CA PRO A 118 17.05 4.14 -9.18
C PRO A 118 16.10 3.16 -9.89
N SER A 119 16.60 2.06 -10.46
CA SER A 119 15.74 1.08 -11.14
C SER A 119 14.89 0.29 -10.15
N ASN A 120 15.40 0.01 -8.94
CA ASN A 120 14.64 -0.63 -7.87
C ASN A 120 13.59 0.32 -7.27
N ILE A 121 13.95 1.60 -7.07
CA ILE A 121 12.99 2.63 -6.61
C ILE A 121 11.82 2.76 -7.60
N VAL A 122 12.11 2.88 -8.89
CA VAL A 122 11.09 2.97 -9.96
C VAL A 122 10.23 1.71 -10.00
N ALA A 123 10.83 0.53 -9.89
CA ALA A 123 10.08 -0.73 -9.87
C ALA A 123 9.12 -0.79 -8.67
N ARG A 124 9.61 -0.52 -7.44
CA ARG A 124 8.76 -0.49 -6.24
C ARG A 124 7.63 0.51 -6.35
N ARG A 125 7.89 1.72 -6.88
CA ARG A 125 6.86 2.74 -7.10
C ARG A 125 5.77 2.25 -8.05
N ALA A 126 6.14 1.51 -9.08
CA ALA A 126 5.17 0.96 -10.01
C ALA A 126 4.33 -0.16 -9.40
N ASP A 127 4.96 -1.03 -8.61
CA ASP A 127 4.28 -2.14 -7.94
C ASP A 127 3.27 -1.64 -6.91
N GLN A 128 3.63 -0.66 -6.07
CA GLN A 128 2.70 -0.11 -5.07
C GLN A 128 1.53 0.66 -5.71
N VAL A 129 1.74 1.33 -6.86
CA VAL A 129 0.67 2.00 -7.60
C VAL A 129 -0.32 0.97 -8.15
N ALA A 130 0.18 -0.11 -8.76
CA ALA A 130 -0.66 -1.19 -9.25
C ALA A 130 -1.47 -1.83 -8.12
N LEU A 131 -0.82 -2.12 -6.98
CA LEU A 131 -1.48 -2.67 -5.80
C LEU A 131 -2.57 -1.74 -5.27
N ALA A 132 -2.30 -0.44 -5.16
CA ALA A 132 -3.26 0.56 -4.68
C ALA A 132 -4.51 0.61 -5.57
N ILE A 133 -4.31 0.72 -6.88
CA ILE A 133 -5.40 0.78 -7.86
C ILE A 133 -6.25 -0.50 -7.82
N LEU A 134 -5.61 -1.68 -7.79
CA LEU A 134 -6.33 -2.94 -7.77
C LEU A 134 -7.06 -3.18 -6.45
N THR A 135 -6.49 -2.77 -5.32
CA THR A 135 -7.15 -2.82 -4.01
C THR A 135 -8.43 -1.98 -4.01
N VAL A 136 -8.35 -0.73 -4.48
CA VAL A 136 -9.51 0.17 -4.54
C VAL A 136 -10.53 -0.30 -5.57
N ARG A 137 -10.10 -0.76 -6.75
CA ARG A 137 -11.02 -1.25 -7.80
C ARG A 137 -11.72 -2.54 -7.41
N GLY A 138 -11.03 -3.41 -6.68
CA GLY A 138 -11.59 -4.67 -6.19
C GLY A 138 -12.58 -4.53 -5.04
N THR A 139 -12.52 -3.40 -4.35
CA THR A 139 -13.48 -3.06 -3.32
C THR A 139 -14.78 -2.60 -4.00
N ARG A 140 -15.91 -3.19 -3.61
CA ARG A 140 -17.21 -2.80 -4.16
C ARG A 140 -17.54 -1.33 -3.82
N PRO A 141 -18.38 -0.64 -4.62
CA PRO A 141 -18.94 0.64 -4.21
C PRO A 141 -19.55 0.61 -2.80
N GLY A 142 -19.21 1.61 -2.00
CA GLY A 142 -19.57 1.72 -0.59
C GLY A 142 -18.72 0.85 0.35
N GLY A 143 -17.85 -0.01 -0.16
CA GLY A 143 -16.91 -0.82 0.63
C GLY A 143 -15.70 -0.02 1.10
N LEU A 144 -14.93 -0.62 2.00
CA LEU A 144 -13.72 -0.03 2.59
C LEU A 144 -12.47 -0.77 2.13
N SER A 145 -11.35 -0.06 2.09
CA SER A 145 -10.05 -0.69 1.90
C SER A 145 -8.95 -0.02 2.70
N ALA A 146 -7.92 -0.78 3.04
CA ALA A 146 -6.67 -0.28 3.58
C ALA A 146 -5.49 -0.73 2.73
N LEU A 147 -4.52 0.16 2.56
CA LEU A 147 -3.25 -0.09 1.90
C LEU A 147 -2.10 0.31 2.81
N LEU A 148 -1.17 -0.62 3.03
CA LEU A 148 0.16 -0.37 3.59
C LEU A 148 1.16 -0.22 2.45
N ALA A 149 1.64 0.99 2.22
CA ALA A 149 2.59 1.31 1.15
C ALA A 149 3.77 2.11 1.69
N SER A 150 4.82 2.23 0.87
CA SER A 150 5.90 3.16 1.22
C SER A 150 5.38 4.60 1.09
N HIS A 151 5.95 5.53 1.85
CA HIS A 151 5.52 6.93 1.80
C HIS A 151 5.64 7.57 0.40
N ASP A 152 6.49 7.00 -0.47
CA ASP A 152 6.64 7.42 -1.86
C ASP A 152 5.31 7.45 -2.63
N LEU A 153 4.32 6.60 -2.30
CA LEU A 153 3.03 6.63 -3.00
C LEU A 153 2.33 7.98 -2.85
N MET A 154 2.38 8.52 -1.63
CA MET A 154 1.78 9.82 -1.29
C MET A 154 2.69 10.97 -1.70
N ASP A 155 4.01 10.83 -1.53
CA ASP A 155 4.95 11.92 -1.74
C ASP A 155 5.52 12.01 -3.17
N ASP A 156 5.14 11.12 -4.10
CA ASP A 156 5.57 11.26 -5.50
C ASP A 156 5.07 12.60 -6.08
N PRO A 157 5.93 13.49 -6.59
CA PRO A 157 5.47 14.72 -7.26
C PRO A 157 4.52 14.44 -8.43
N VAL A 158 4.64 13.26 -9.07
CA VAL A 158 3.76 12.83 -10.16
C VAL A 158 2.46 12.28 -9.59
N SER A 159 1.40 13.08 -9.69
CA SER A 159 0.09 12.81 -9.10
C SER A 159 -0.84 11.88 -9.91
N ILE A 160 -0.37 11.29 -11.01
CA ILE A 160 -1.21 10.47 -11.92
C ILE A 160 -1.90 9.33 -11.16
N ALA A 161 -1.14 8.57 -10.36
CA ALA A 161 -1.69 7.45 -9.59
C ALA A 161 -2.70 7.91 -8.54
N ARG A 162 -2.39 9.00 -7.82
CA ARG A 162 -3.29 9.54 -6.80
C ARG A 162 -4.57 10.10 -7.39
N ARG A 163 -4.52 10.74 -8.56
CA ARG A 163 -5.71 11.15 -9.31
C ARG A 163 -6.56 9.97 -9.75
N GLU A 164 -5.93 8.89 -10.22
CA GLU A 164 -6.66 7.67 -10.59
C GLU A 164 -7.41 7.09 -9.39
N ILE A 165 -6.74 6.95 -8.24
CA ILE A 165 -7.37 6.51 -6.99
C ILE A 165 -8.47 7.49 -6.56
N ALA A 166 -8.17 8.79 -6.55
CA ALA A 166 -9.10 9.86 -6.16
C ALA A 166 -10.32 9.94 -7.08
N SER A 167 -10.26 9.46 -8.32
CA SER A 167 -11.41 9.36 -9.23
C SER A 167 -12.42 8.27 -8.82
N MET A 168 -11.99 7.28 -8.04
CA MET A 168 -12.78 6.12 -7.64
C MET A 168 -13.17 6.13 -6.16
N ALA A 169 -12.30 6.65 -5.28
CA ALA A 169 -12.47 6.52 -3.85
C ALA A 169 -12.17 7.82 -3.11
N ASP A 170 -12.82 7.95 -1.96
CA ASP A 170 -12.49 8.97 -0.98
C ASP A 170 -11.38 8.44 -0.06
N LEU A 171 -10.36 9.25 0.18
CA LEU A 171 -9.43 9.00 1.28
C LEU A 171 -10.19 9.28 2.58
N VAL A 172 -10.50 8.21 3.31
CA VAL A 172 -11.10 8.24 4.65
C VAL A 172 -10.12 8.87 5.63
N GLY A 173 -8.85 8.48 5.50
CA GLY A 173 -7.72 9.10 6.17
C GLY A 173 -6.46 8.26 5.97
N ALA A 174 -5.34 8.77 6.48
CA ALA A 174 -4.06 8.08 6.44
C ALA A 174 -3.26 8.34 7.71
N VAL A 175 -2.35 7.43 8.02
CA VAL A 175 -1.37 7.56 9.10
C VAL A 175 0.00 7.19 8.54
N ARG A 176 0.99 8.07 8.71
CA ARG A 176 2.38 7.80 8.35
C ARG A 176 3.12 7.25 9.55
N LEU A 177 3.69 6.07 9.40
CA LEU A 177 4.43 5.35 10.42
C LEU A 177 5.92 5.72 10.33
N PRO A 178 6.62 5.82 11.47
CA PRO A 178 8.02 6.19 11.50
C PRO A 178 8.91 5.11 10.88
N SER A 179 10.12 5.51 10.48
CA SER A 179 11.16 4.55 10.10
C SER A 179 11.37 3.55 11.24
N GLY A 180 11.30 2.26 10.89
CA GLY A 180 11.47 1.16 11.82
C GLY A 180 10.22 0.81 12.63
N ALA A 181 9.05 1.30 12.22
CA ALA A 181 7.76 0.93 12.82
C ALA A 181 7.41 -0.54 12.64
N HIS A 182 7.69 -1.10 11.46
CA HIS A 182 7.44 -2.51 11.15
C HIS A 182 8.43 -3.43 11.86
N ARG A 183 9.72 -3.07 11.78
CA ARG A 183 10.88 -3.82 12.24
C ARG A 183 12.02 -2.82 12.43
N HIS A 184 12.94 -3.06 13.36
CA HIS A 184 14.04 -2.13 13.62
C HIS A 184 15.27 -2.44 12.75
N GLN A 185 15.54 -1.65 11.71
CA GLN A 185 16.68 -1.80 10.80
C GLN A 185 17.35 -0.44 10.54
N PRO A 186 18.18 0.05 11.47
CA PRO A 186 18.83 1.34 11.36
C PRO A 186 19.52 1.56 10.01
N GLY A 187 19.14 2.63 9.31
CA GLY A 187 19.73 3.03 8.04
C GLY A 187 19.20 2.31 6.80
N THR A 188 18.36 1.29 6.98
CA THR A 188 17.66 0.56 5.91
C THR A 188 16.14 0.68 6.02
N ASP A 189 15.61 1.14 7.16
CA ASP A 189 14.21 1.50 7.39
C ASP A 189 13.74 2.72 6.58
N LEU A 190 12.47 2.72 6.16
CA LEU A 190 11.80 3.81 5.48
C LEU A 190 10.41 4.07 6.11
N PRO A 191 9.92 5.33 6.17
CA PRO A 191 8.54 5.60 6.57
C PRO A 191 7.53 4.94 5.63
N THR A 192 6.43 4.47 6.19
CA THR A 192 5.32 3.85 5.46
C THR A 192 4.03 4.58 5.73
N ASP A 193 3.11 4.50 4.78
CA ASP A 193 1.77 5.07 4.89
C ASP A 193 0.75 3.94 5.01
N LEU A 194 -0.14 4.09 5.98
CA LEU A 194 -1.36 3.31 6.09
C LEU A 194 -2.53 4.17 5.64
N LEU A 195 -3.08 3.85 4.46
CA LEU A 195 -4.12 4.60 3.78
C LEU A 195 -5.46 3.87 3.89
N LEU A 196 -6.52 4.54 4.34
CA LEU A 196 -7.89 4.01 4.33
C LEU A 196 -8.72 4.71 3.26
N PHE A 197 -9.41 3.93 2.45
CA PHE A 197 -10.28 4.41 1.39
C PHE A 197 -11.70 3.88 1.51
N ARG A 198 -12.66 4.69 1.07
CA ARG A 198 -14.03 4.28 0.81
C ARG A 198 -14.28 4.36 -0.69
N ARG A 199 -14.65 3.24 -1.31
CA ARG A 199 -14.99 3.23 -2.73
C ARG A 199 -16.31 3.99 -2.92
N ARG A 200 -16.32 5.05 -3.73
CA ARG A 200 -17.54 5.82 -4.00
C ARG A 200 -18.51 5.07 -4.91
N HIS A 201 -19.80 5.32 -4.74
CA HIS A 201 -20.80 4.92 -5.72
C HIS A 201 -20.65 5.73 -7.03
N PRO A 202 -21.02 5.17 -8.18
CA PRO A 202 -21.08 5.94 -9.43
C PRO A 202 -21.93 7.20 -9.26
N GLY A 203 -21.38 8.36 -9.62
CA GLY A 203 -22.05 9.66 -9.50
C GLY A 203 -22.03 10.29 -8.11
N GLU A 204 -21.46 9.62 -7.10
CA GLU A 204 -21.29 10.20 -5.77
C GLU A 204 -20.15 11.25 -5.80
N PRO A 205 -20.37 12.47 -5.27
CA PRO A 205 -19.34 13.49 -5.23
C PRO A 205 -18.20 13.08 -4.29
N GLN A 206 -16.98 13.56 -4.57
CA GLN A 206 -15.83 13.39 -3.70
C GLN A 206 -16.05 14.12 -2.37
N ARG A 207 -15.82 13.42 -1.26
CA ARG A 207 -15.96 13.93 0.12
C ARG A 207 -14.73 13.69 0.99
N GLY A 208 -13.78 12.88 0.51
CA GLY A 208 -12.55 12.57 1.23
C GLY A 208 -11.57 13.74 1.31
N ALA A 209 -10.56 13.59 2.16
CA ALA A 209 -9.46 14.55 2.24
C ALA A 209 -8.71 14.64 0.90
N ASN A 210 -8.19 15.83 0.57
CA ASN A 210 -7.33 15.97 -0.60
C ASN A 210 -5.97 15.31 -0.36
N PHE A 211 -5.57 14.44 -1.27
CA PHE A 211 -4.27 13.77 -1.29
C PHE A 211 -3.61 13.76 -2.67
N GLU A 212 -4.17 14.45 -3.66
CA GLU A 212 -3.68 14.35 -5.04
C GLU A 212 -2.31 15.02 -5.20
N THR A 213 -2.07 16.11 -4.48
CA THR A 213 -0.87 16.95 -4.63
C THR A 213 0.20 16.62 -3.59
N ALA A 214 1.46 16.69 -4.02
CA ALA A 214 2.63 16.61 -3.17
C ALA A 214 3.56 17.78 -3.50
N PRO A 215 3.32 18.96 -2.92
CA PRO A 215 4.15 20.14 -3.16
C PRO A 215 5.55 19.97 -2.54
N GLY A 216 6.50 20.74 -3.05
CA GLY A 216 7.80 20.89 -2.40
C GLY A 216 7.72 21.93 -1.28
N ILE A 217 7.90 21.52 -0.03
CA ILE A 217 7.90 22.35 1.17
C ILE A 217 9.33 22.54 1.72
N ASN A 218 9.51 23.45 2.66
CA ASN A 218 10.79 23.63 3.36
C ASN A 218 10.77 22.85 4.67
N LEU A 219 11.72 21.92 4.83
CA LEU A 219 11.93 21.13 6.04
C LEU A 219 13.43 21.22 6.40
N ASP A 220 13.74 21.68 7.61
CA ASP A 220 15.11 21.88 8.10
C ASP A 220 16.02 22.69 7.16
N GLY A 221 15.46 23.67 6.45
CA GLY A 221 16.20 24.53 5.51
C GLY A 221 16.44 23.90 4.13
N ALA A 222 15.92 22.69 3.88
CA ALA A 222 15.99 21.99 2.62
C ALA A 222 14.60 21.82 1.99
N ARG A 223 14.55 21.73 0.65
CA ARG A 223 13.30 21.48 -0.05
C ARG A 223 13.02 19.98 -0.14
N VAL A 224 11.88 19.56 0.41
CA VAL A 224 11.40 18.17 0.40
C VAL A 224 10.00 18.10 -0.20
N THR A 225 9.64 16.96 -0.79
CA THR A 225 8.25 16.72 -1.20
C THR A 225 7.49 15.98 -0.11
N ILE A 226 6.36 16.55 0.34
CA ILE A 226 5.41 15.92 1.25
C ILE A 226 3.99 16.09 0.68
N ASN A 227 3.20 15.02 0.71
CA ASN A 227 1.81 15.05 0.29
C ASN A 227 0.99 16.10 1.08
N THR A 228 0.09 16.81 0.40
CA THR A 228 -0.80 17.81 1.02
C THR A 228 -1.62 17.23 2.17
N TYR A 229 -1.99 15.95 2.13
CA TYR A 229 -2.68 15.30 3.24
C TYR A 229 -1.88 15.38 4.55
N PHE A 230 -0.59 15.02 4.51
CA PHE A 230 0.29 15.00 5.69
C PHE A 230 0.80 16.40 6.05
N ASP A 231 1.07 17.24 5.05
CA ASP A 231 1.46 18.65 5.27
C ASP A 231 0.38 19.42 6.04
N THR A 232 -0.90 19.17 5.72
CA THR A 232 -2.04 19.80 6.41
C THR A 232 -2.49 19.06 7.67
N ARG A 233 -1.92 17.88 7.96
CA ARG A 233 -2.27 17.04 9.11
C ARG A 233 -1.01 16.42 9.73
N PRO A 234 -0.12 17.24 10.33
CA PRO A 234 1.12 16.73 10.89
C PRO A 234 0.91 15.74 12.05
N ASP A 235 -0.23 15.80 12.73
CA ASP A 235 -0.69 14.83 13.74
C ASP A 235 -0.89 13.40 13.17
N ARG A 236 -1.01 13.28 11.85
CA ARG A 236 -1.13 11.99 11.15
C ARG A 236 0.23 11.36 10.83
N MET A 237 1.33 12.03 11.17
CA MET A 237 2.67 11.46 11.11
C MET A 237 3.09 11.06 12.53
N LEU A 238 3.26 9.77 12.78
CA LEU A 238 3.61 9.25 14.12
C LEU A 238 5.10 9.46 14.39
N GLY A 239 5.46 10.69 14.72
CA GLY A 239 6.82 11.09 15.02
C GLY A 239 7.19 12.45 14.44
N ARG A 240 8.49 12.75 14.43
CA ARG A 240 9.04 14.00 13.91
C ARG A 240 9.63 13.80 12.52
N ALA A 241 9.07 14.49 11.54
CA ALA A 241 9.63 14.59 10.20
C ALA A 241 10.89 15.45 10.22
N THR A 242 11.96 14.99 9.59
CA THR A 242 13.22 15.73 9.41
C THR A 242 13.77 15.51 8.02
N TYR A 243 14.57 16.45 7.54
CA TYR A 243 15.35 16.27 6.32
C TYR A 243 16.42 15.19 6.53
N ASP A 244 16.43 14.19 5.65
CA ASP A 244 17.47 13.17 5.56
C ASP A 244 18.16 13.21 4.18
N PRO A 245 19.42 13.69 4.11
CA PRO A 245 20.18 13.74 2.86
C PRO A 245 20.54 12.34 2.33
N THR A 246 20.41 11.31 3.15
CA THR A 246 20.68 9.92 2.77
C THR A 246 19.44 9.22 2.20
N SER A 247 18.24 9.72 2.48
CA SER A 247 17.00 9.24 1.88
C SER A 247 16.91 9.65 0.40
N PRO A 248 16.34 8.83 -0.51
CA PRO A 248 16.28 9.18 -1.93
C PRO A 248 15.51 10.48 -2.21
N PRO A 249 15.98 11.33 -3.14
CA PRO A 249 15.20 12.47 -3.61
C PRO A 249 13.97 12.01 -4.41
N PRO A 250 12.91 12.82 -4.51
CA PRO A 250 12.81 14.22 -4.02
C PRO A 250 12.27 14.35 -2.59
N THR A 251 12.04 13.25 -1.90
CA THR A 251 11.40 13.26 -0.59
C THR A 251 12.39 13.56 0.52
N ASN A 252 13.60 12.97 0.51
CA ASN A 252 14.66 13.25 1.47
C ASN A 252 14.14 13.33 2.92
N LEU A 253 13.28 12.38 3.28
CA LEU A 253 12.50 12.40 4.50
C LEU A 253 12.93 11.26 5.42
N ALA A 254 13.14 11.60 6.70
CA ALA A 254 13.11 10.65 7.80
C ALA A 254 11.94 11.01 8.73
N LEU A 255 11.27 9.99 9.26
CA LEU A 255 10.25 10.15 10.29
C LEU A 255 10.67 9.35 11.53
N THR A 256 11.02 10.06 12.60
CA THR A 256 11.50 9.44 13.84
C THR A 256 10.41 9.48 14.91
N GLY A 257 9.94 8.32 15.34
CA GLY A 257 8.94 8.17 16.41
C GLY A 257 9.49 7.39 17.61
N ASP A 258 8.73 7.36 18.71
CA ASP A 258 9.06 6.55 19.89
C ASP A 258 8.40 5.17 19.78
N ARG A 259 9.22 4.12 19.70
CA ARG A 259 8.75 2.74 19.58
C ARG A 259 7.95 2.26 20.78
N ASN A 260 8.26 2.77 21.98
CA ASN A 260 7.50 2.43 23.18
C ASN A 260 6.11 3.08 23.18
N ARG A 261 5.93 4.13 22.36
CA ARG A 261 4.67 4.84 22.18
C ARG A 261 3.89 4.41 20.96
N PHE A 262 4.52 3.72 20.01
CA PHE A 262 3.94 3.35 18.71
C PHE A 262 2.51 2.82 18.81
N ALA A 263 2.26 1.81 19.65
CA ALA A 263 0.92 1.21 19.75
C ALA A 263 -0.14 2.19 20.28
N VAL A 264 0.23 3.10 21.19
CA VAL A 264 -0.69 4.08 21.77
C VAL A 264 -0.92 5.25 20.81
N GLU A 265 0.14 5.71 20.14
CA GLU A 265 0.05 6.77 19.12
C GLU A 265 -0.75 6.32 17.90
N LEU A 266 -0.54 5.07 17.46
CA LEU A 266 -1.31 4.46 16.38
C LEU A 266 -2.80 4.42 16.73
N ARG A 267 -3.14 3.96 17.94
CA ARG A 267 -4.53 3.97 18.42
C ARG A 267 -5.13 5.38 18.41
N ALA A 268 -4.45 6.35 18.99
CA ALA A 268 -4.94 7.73 19.06
C ALA A 268 -5.16 8.32 17.66
N ALA A 269 -4.25 8.04 16.72
CA ALA A 269 -4.42 8.46 15.33
C ALA A 269 -5.66 7.79 14.69
N PHE A 270 -5.88 6.50 14.90
CA PHE A 270 -7.07 5.82 14.38
C PHE A 270 -8.38 6.30 15.01
N GLU A 271 -8.39 6.61 16.30
CA GLU A 271 -9.54 7.21 16.99
C GLU A 271 -9.90 8.55 16.35
N GLN A 272 -8.93 9.44 16.18
CA GLN A 272 -9.16 10.73 15.53
C GLN A 272 -9.56 10.58 14.05
N LEU A 273 -8.96 9.63 13.33
CA LEU A 273 -9.24 9.40 11.90
C LEU A 273 -10.67 8.94 11.71
N THR A 274 -11.10 7.96 12.51
CA THR A 274 -12.46 7.40 12.44
C THR A 274 -13.50 8.40 12.91
N ALA A 275 -13.20 9.24 13.90
CA ALA A 275 -14.08 10.34 14.30
C ALA A 275 -14.30 11.37 13.16
N GLU A 276 -13.22 11.79 12.48
CA GLU A 276 -13.33 12.67 11.30
C GLU A 276 -14.12 12.00 10.17
N ALA A 277 -13.86 10.72 9.90
CA ALA A 277 -14.55 9.98 8.86
C ALA A 277 -16.06 9.84 9.14
N LEU A 278 -16.45 9.56 10.39
CA LEU A 278 -17.85 9.54 10.83
C LEU A 278 -18.51 10.90 10.62
N HIS A 279 -17.85 11.98 11.05
CA HIS A 279 -18.36 13.34 10.87
C HIS A 279 -18.60 13.69 9.39
N ASN A 280 -17.69 13.24 8.51
CA ASN A 280 -17.76 13.49 7.07
C ASN A 280 -18.64 12.49 6.30
N GLY A 281 -19.28 11.53 6.99
CA GLY A 281 -20.10 10.49 6.36
C GLY A 281 -19.32 9.51 5.48
N LEU A 282 -18.02 9.34 5.73
CA LEU A 282 -17.12 8.41 5.03
C LEU A 282 -17.19 7.00 5.63
N THR A 283 -18.40 6.48 5.78
CA THR A 283 -18.70 5.17 6.37
C THR A 283 -19.03 4.13 5.30
N MET A 284 -18.89 2.86 5.65
CA MET A 284 -19.27 1.76 4.79
C MET A 284 -20.77 1.81 4.48
N THR A 285 -21.11 1.73 3.20
CA THR A 285 -22.50 1.49 2.79
C THR A 285 -22.78 -0.01 2.92
N PRO A 286 -23.82 -0.45 3.66
CA PRO A 286 -24.22 -1.84 3.70
C PRO A 286 -24.41 -2.38 2.27
N ALA A 287 -23.97 -3.60 2.02
CA ALA A 287 -24.24 -4.24 0.74
C ALA A 287 -25.75 -4.34 0.56
N ARG A 288 -26.30 -3.85 -0.56
CA ARG A 288 -27.58 -4.38 -1.05
C ARG A 288 -27.33 -5.81 -1.56
N GLU A 289 -28.36 -6.65 -1.62
CA GLU A 289 -28.27 -7.99 -2.21
C GLU A 289 -27.38 -8.00 -3.45
N PRO A 290 -26.55 -9.03 -3.64
CA PRO A 290 -25.43 -9.00 -4.56
C PRO A 290 -25.89 -8.58 -5.95
N ALA A 291 -25.35 -7.46 -6.44
CA ALA A 291 -25.51 -7.09 -7.84
C ALA A 291 -24.79 -8.15 -8.69
N PRO A 292 -25.28 -8.42 -9.92
CA PRO A 292 -24.56 -9.29 -10.84
C PRO A 292 -23.15 -8.72 -11.07
N SER A 293 -22.15 -9.58 -10.91
CA SER A 293 -20.73 -9.27 -11.09
C SER A 293 -20.50 -8.56 -12.43
N HIS A 294 -20.20 -7.26 -12.39
CA HIS A 294 -19.76 -6.54 -13.57
C HIS A 294 -18.26 -6.82 -13.74
N GLY A 295 -17.92 -7.65 -14.72
CA GLY A 295 -16.52 -7.90 -15.09
C GLY A 295 -15.76 -6.59 -15.32
N ILE A 296 -14.46 -6.63 -15.07
CA ILE A 296 -13.55 -5.51 -15.31
C ILE A 296 -13.74 -5.01 -16.75
N ARG A 297 -14.01 -3.71 -16.94
CA ARG A 297 -13.94 -3.12 -18.29
C ARG A 297 -12.49 -3.25 -18.78
N PRO A 298 -12.22 -3.84 -19.96
CA PRO A 298 -10.87 -4.12 -20.47
C PRO A 298 -9.89 -2.94 -20.42
N ASN A 299 -10.39 -1.70 -20.46
CA ASN A 299 -9.57 -0.48 -20.43
C ASN A 299 -8.86 -0.22 -19.10
N ALA A 300 -9.32 -0.82 -17.99
CA ALA A 300 -8.72 -0.63 -16.65
C ALA A 300 -7.38 -1.35 -16.49
N VAL A 301 -7.26 -2.56 -17.06
CA VAL A 301 -6.01 -3.34 -17.14
C VAL A 301 -5.03 -2.64 -18.07
N ASN A 302 -5.52 -2.08 -19.19
CA ASN A 302 -4.71 -1.35 -20.15
C ASN A 302 -4.01 -0.10 -19.57
N ASP A 303 -4.57 0.60 -18.57
CA ASP A 303 -3.92 1.78 -17.97
C ASP A 303 -2.85 1.42 -16.94
N VAL A 304 -3.05 0.35 -16.17
CA VAL A 304 -2.00 -0.22 -15.30
C VAL A 304 -0.90 -0.81 -16.17
N ASP A 305 -1.23 -1.57 -17.22
CA ASP A 305 -0.25 -2.09 -18.18
C ASP A 305 0.42 -0.97 -18.97
N ARG A 306 -0.25 0.15 -19.28
CA ARG A 306 0.37 1.33 -19.89
C ARG A 306 1.34 2.03 -18.94
N TYR A 307 1.02 2.09 -17.66
CA TYR A 307 1.93 2.62 -16.64
C TYR A 307 3.12 1.68 -16.39
N LEU A 308 2.86 0.38 -16.22
CA LEU A 308 3.87 -0.68 -16.05
C LEU A 308 4.75 -0.81 -17.30
N SER A 309 4.20 -0.65 -18.51
CA SER A 309 4.97 -0.69 -19.78
C SER A 309 5.79 0.57 -20.03
N ARG A 310 5.33 1.75 -19.58
CA ARG A 310 6.20 2.96 -19.51
C ARG A 310 7.32 2.78 -18.48
N GLY A 311 7.01 2.13 -17.35
CA GLY A 311 8.02 1.67 -16.38
C GLY A 311 8.99 0.66 -16.98
N GLN A 312 8.52 -0.29 -17.80
CA GLN A 312 9.34 -1.26 -18.53
C GLN A 312 10.27 -0.61 -19.56
N ARG A 313 9.87 0.48 -20.22
CA ARG A 313 10.77 1.24 -21.12
C ARG A 313 11.93 1.91 -20.40
N LEU A 314 11.82 2.15 -19.09
CA LEU A 314 12.90 2.61 -18.22
C LEU A 314 13.70 1.45 -17.59
N ARG A 315 13.30 0.19 -17.82
CA ARG A 315 14.02 -1.00 -17.35
C ARG A 315 15.16 -1.33 -18.32
N SER A 316 16.38 -1.42 -17.78
CA SER A 316 17.54 -2.01 -18.50
C SER A 316 17.57 -3.54 -18.34
N GLY A 317 16.43 -4.20 -18.52
CA GLY A 317 16.24 -5.65 -18.35
C GLY A 317 15.29 -6.04 -17.20
N PRO A 318 14.89 -7.32 -17.11
CA PRO A 318 14.04 -7.81 -16.03
C PRO A 318 14.79 -7.71 -14.69
N VAL A 319 14.38 -6.79 -13.83
CA VAL A 319 14.78 -6.82 -12.42
C VAL A 319 13.89 -7.84 -11.74
N THR A 320 14.32 -9.10 -11.78
CA THR A 320 13.80 -10.13 -10.88
C THR A 320 14.37 -9.85 -9.51
N TYR A 321 13.52 -9.47 -8.57
CA TYR A 321 13.83 -9.62 -7.16
C TYR A 321 13.90 -11.13 -6.88
N PRO A 322 15.06 -11.71 -6.53
CA PRO A 322 15.10 -13.12 -6.16
C PRO A 322 14.21 -13.27 -4.92
N GLY A 323 13.03 -13.86 -5.08
CA GLY A 323 12.09 -14.13 -3.99
C GLY A 323 11.22 -12.95 -3.50
N ILE A 324 10.94 -11.92 -4.31
CA ILE A 324 9.73 -11.08 -4.12
C ILE A 324 8.76 -11.49 -5.22
N GLY A 325 7.92 -12.49 -4.95
CA GLY A 325 6.88 -12.91 -5.87
C GLY A 325 5.76 -11.89 -5.90
N LEU A 326 5.87 -10.86 -6.74
CA LEU A 326 4.72 -10.13 -7.27
C LEU A 326 4.28 -10.67 -8.63
N SER A 327 4.86 -11.79 -9.09
CA SER A 327 4.47 -12.50 -10.31
C SER A 327 2.99 -12.92 -10.33
N GLY A 328 2.30 -12.91 -9.19
CA GLY A 328 0.85 -13.14 -9.10
C GLY A 328 -0.03 -11.94 -9.50
N TRP A 329 0.53 -10.74 -9.58
CA TRP A 329 -0.20 -9.49 -9.87
C TRP A 329 -0.05 -9.01 -11.32
N HIS A 330 0.80 -9.66 -12.11
CA HIS A 330 0.83 -9.45 -13.56
C HIS A 330 -0.25 -10.33 -14.20
N GLY A 331 -1.13 -9.70 -14.99
CA GLY A 331 -2.02 -10.43 -15.90
C GLY A 331 -1.22 -11.36 -16.82
N PRO A 332 -1.87 -12.33 -17.49
CA PRO A 332 -1.17 -13.31 -18.30
C PRO A 332 -0.27 -12.61 -19.31
N GLY A 333 1.04 -12.72 -19.10
CA GLY A 333 2.01 -12.39 -20.12
C GLY A 333 1.71 -13.28 -21.31
N HIS A 334 1.50 -12.67 -22.47
CA HIS A 334 1.57 -13.39 -23.72
C HIS A 334 2.93 -14.10 -23.78
N ASP A 335 2.90 -15.42 -23.64
CA ASP A 335 3.97 -16.27 -24.16
C ASP A 335 4.09 -15.92 -25.64
N VAL A 336 5.14 -15.20 -25.98
CA VAL A 336 5.57 -15.09 -27.37
C VAL A 336 6.14 -16.45 -27.73
N GLN A 337 5.27 -17.36 -28.14
CA GLN A 337 5.66 -18.50 -28.96
C GLN A 337 6.23 -17.92 -30.26
N GLY A 338 7.55 -17.82 -30.32
CA GLY A 338 8.25 -17.63 -31.59
C GLY A 338 7.96 -18.83 -32.49
N PRO A 339 7.75 -18.64 -33.81
CA PRO A 339 7.56 -19.76 -34.71
C PRO A 339 8.84 -20.60 -34.73
N ALA A 340 8.67 -21.90 -34.52
CA ALA A 340 9.69 -22.88 -34.85
C ALA A 340 9.87 -22.87 -36.38
N SER A 341 10.91 -22.19 -36.85
CA SER A 341 11.42 -22.38 -38.21
C SER A 341 12.24 -23.67 -38.22
N GLY A 342 11.60 -24.76 -38.65
CA GLY A 342 12.29 -25.93 -39.17
C GLY A 342 12.57 -25.73 -40.65
N LEU A 343 13.80 -26.10 -41.04
CA LEU A 343 14.41 -26.13 -42.37
C LEU A 343 14.84 -24.78 -42.96
#